data_AF-V5F484-F1
#
_entry.id   AF-V5F484-F1
#
_cell.length_a   1.000
_cell.length_b   1.000
_cell.length_c   1.000
_cell.angle_alpha   90.00
_cell.angle_beta   90.00
_cell.angle_gamma   90.00
#
_symmetry.space_group_name_H-M   'P 1'
#
loop_
_entity.id
_entity.type
_entity.pdbx_description
1 polymer ?
#
loop_
_entity_poly.entity_id
_entity_poly.type
_entity_poly.pdbx_seq_one_letter_code
_entity_poly.pdbx_strand_id
1 'polypeptide(L)'
;MSDVYTFKGKVVYLKSVKDAADSNPLLKTYTDSFKEYWKNGYSPVIGKDVPTSFPNPPTGHRHAHLQPLTYPTKAEIQQSPHLKYSDSEDCWKEWALPMGSRKITYPTSDSCLFYMVDTERTAYVFHYQASGSHDFMKTTDFHELVHKISSMVDDAGKFLMDWDEHHTLFNKKWLESEQN
;
A
#
# COMPACT_ATOMS: atom_id res chain seq x y z
N MET A 1 -3.17 -29.55 2.29
CA MET A 1 -2.08 -28.70 2.81
C MET A 1 -2.00 -27.53 1.85
N SER A 2 -2.23 -26.30 2.32
CA SER A 2 -1.99 -25.12 1.47
C SER A 2 -0.49 -24.89 1.47
N ASP A 3 0.14 -25.01 0.31
CA ASP A 3 1.56 -24.70 0.16
C ASP A 3 1.78 -23.24 0.61
N VAL A 4 2.70 -23.05 1.55
CA VAL A 4 3.07 -21.72 2.06
C VAL A 4 4.14 -21.18 1.13
N TYR A 5 3.74 -20.28 0.22
CA TYR A 5 4.65 -19.63 -0.71
C TYR A 5 5.05 -18.25 -0.21
N THR A 6 6.35 -17.94 -0.25
CA THR A 6 6.91 -16.62 0.07
C THR A 6 7.51 -15.97 -1.18
N PHE A 7 7.43 -14.66 -1.25
CA PHE A 7 7.98 -13.86 -2.33
C PHE A 7 9.33 -13.24 -1.90
N LYS A 8 10.32 -13.35 -2.78
CA LYS A 8 11.62 -12.69 -2.68
C LYS A 8 11.46 -11.16 -2.82
N GLY A 9 12.39 -10.41 -2.27
CA GLY A 9 12.38 -8.95 -2.30
C GLY A 9 12.57 -8.37 -0.90
N LYS A 10 12.70 -7.05 -0.81
CA LYS A 10 13.00 -6.36 0.45
C LYS A 10 12.04 -5.20 0.67
N VAL A 11 11.86 -4.82 1.93
CA VAL A 11 11.18 -3.57 2.27
C VAL A 11 12.15 -2.66 3.00
N VAL A 12 12.35 -1.46 2.45
CA VAL A 12 13.19 -0.41 3.01
C VAL A 12 12.30 0.76 3.39
N TYR A 13 12.22 1.04 4.69
CA TYR A 13 11.56 2.25 5.18
C TYR A 13 12.56 3.39 5.23
N LEU A 14 12.20 4.53 4.66
CA LEU A 14 12.97 5.76 4.84
C LEU A 14 12.95 6.18 6.30
N LYS A 15 13.99 6.93 6.69
CA LYS A 15 14.17 7.38 8.09
C LYS A 15 12.93 8.08 8.63
N SER A 16 12.30 8.95 7.85
CA SER A 16 11.07 9.65 8.24
C SER A 16 9.94 8.70 8.64
N VAL A 17 9.72 7.63 7.88
CA VAL A 17 8.69 6.62 8.17
C VAL A 17 9.08 5.77 9.38
N LYS A 18 10.37 5.41 9.51
CA LYS A 18 10.87 4.67 10.69
C LYS A 18 10.68 5.47 11.98
N ASP A 19 11.16 6.72 12.01
CA ASP A 19 11.04 7.59 13.18
C ASP A 19 9.57 7.81 13.56
N ALA A 20 8.69 7.99 12.57
CA ALA A 20 7.26 8.12 12.79
C ALA A 20 6.64 6.83 13.34
N ALA A 21 7.07 5.66 12.86
CA ALA A 21 6.59 4.37 13.35
C ALA A 21 7.03 4.09 14.80
N ASP A 22 8.25 4.51 15.18
CA ASP A 22 8.78 4.33 16.54
C ASP A 22 7.95 5.09 17.59
N SER A 23 7.29 6.18 17.19
CA SER A 23 6.44 7.00 18.06
C SER A 23 4.93 6.77 17.87
N ASN A 24 4.53 5.95 16.91
CA ASN A 24 3.13 5.71 16.56
C ASN A 24 2.83 4.20 16.43
N PRO A 25 2.21 3.57 17.45
CA PRO A 25 1.90 2.14 17.44
C PRO A 25 1.02 1.68 16.27
N LEU A 26 0.12 2.54 15.79
CA LEU A 26 -0.73 2.25 14.65
C LEU A 26 0.12 2.19 13.36
N LEU A 27 0.96 3.20 13.13
CA LEU A 27 1.88 3.18 12.00
C LEU A 27 2.87 2.01 12.09
N LYS A 28 3.37 1.70 13.28
CA LYS A 28 4.19 0.51 13.50
C LYS A 28 3.48 -0.75 13.02
N THR A 29 2.22 -0.93 13.41
CA THR A 29 1.39 -2.06 12.96
C THR A 29 1.27 -2.10 11.44
N TYR A 30 1.02 -0.97 10.78
CA TYR A 30 0.93 -0.91 9.32
C TYR A 30 2.27 -1.20 8.63
N THR A 31 3.39 -0.68 9.14
CA THR A 31 4.71 -0.97 8.58
C THR A 31 5.08 -2.44 8.74
N ASP A 32 4.88 -3.02 9.92
CA ASP A 32 5.15 -4.45 10.13
C ASP A 32 4.22 -5.33 9.27
N SER A 33 2.97 -4.93 9.12
CA SER A 33 2.00 -5.61 8.23
C SER A 33 2.33 -5.47 6.75
N PHE A 34 2.94 -4.36 6.33
CA PHE A 34 3.36 -4.16 4.95
C PHE A 34 4.56 -5.07 4.60
N LYS A 35 5.48 -5.33 5.55
CA LYS A 35 6.54 -6.34 5.36
C LYS A 35 5.94 -7.73 5.14
N GLU A 36 4.95 -8.12 5.94
CA GLU A 36 4.26 -9.40 5.76
C GLU A 36 3.50 -9.47 4.44
N TYR A 37 2.81 -8.38 4.06
CA TYR A 37 2.19 -8.27 2.75
C TYR A 37 3.19 -8.45 1.61
N TRP A 38 4.35 -7.78 1.68
CA TRP A 38 5.38 -7.89 0.65
C TRP A 38 5.94 -9.30 0.54
N LYS A 39 6.04 -10.01 1.67
CA LYS A 39 6.56 -11.38 1.73
C LYS A 39 5.52 -12.43 1.31
N ASN A 40 4.26 -12.27 1.69
CA ASN A 40 3.25 -13.32 1.59
C ASN A 40 2.18 -13.03 0.51
N GLY A 41 2.18 -11.83 -0.06
CA GLY A 41 1.15 -11.37 -1.00
C GLY A 41 -0.16 -10.94 -0.35
N TYR A 42 -0.27 -11.03 0.97
CA TYR A 42 -1.47 -10.69 1.71
C TYR A 42 -1.17 -10.20 3.12
N SER A 43 -1.96 -9.24 3.59
CA SER A 43 -2.06 -8.84 4.98
C SER A 43 -3.47 -8.32 5.26
N PRO A 44 -4.07 -8.62 6.43
CA PRO A 44 -5.43 -8.21 6.73
C PRO A 44 -5.61 -6.69 6.81
N VAL A 45 -4.53 -5.95 7.05
CA VAL A 45 -4.58 -4.49 7.23
C VAL A 45 -4.04 -3.71 6.02
N ILE A 46 -3.52 -4.42 5.01
CA ILE A 46 -3.15 -3.83 3.73
C ILE A 46 -4.33 -4.05 2.78
N GLY A 47 -4.95 -2.95 2.39
CA GLY A 47 -6.06 -2.91 1.46
C GLY A 47 -5.59 -2.98 0.01
N LYS A 48 -6.31 -2.27 -0.86
CA LYS A 48 -5.95 -2.23 -2.28
C LYS A 48 -4.60 -1.55 -2.47
N ASP A 49 -3.73 -2.23 -3.20
CA ASP A 49 -2.45 -1.73 -3.64
C ASP A 49 -2.52 -1.45 -5.14
N VAL A 50 -2.21 -0.22 -5.54
CA VAL A 50 -2.30 0.20 -6.94
C VAL A 50 -1.07 0.97 -7.41
N PRO A 51 -0.71 0.83 -8.70
CA PRO A 51 0.13 1.80 -9.38
C PRO A 51 -0.48 3.20 -9.22
N THR A 52 0.34 4.18 -8.88
CA THR A 52 -0.15 5.56 -8.79
C THR A 52 -0.13 6.17 -10.17
N SER A 53 -1.26 6.13 -10.87
CA SER A 53 -1.38 6.67 -12.22
C SER A 53 -1.67 8.18 -12.26
N PHE A 54 -2.12 8.76 -11.15
CA PHE A 54 -2.34 10.20 -11.02
C PHE A 54 -1.53 10.71 -9.84
N PRO A 55 -0.79 11.83 -9.97
CA PRO A 55 -0.74 12.77 -11.09
C PRO A 55 0.34 12.45 -12.15
N ASN A 56 0.60 11.17 -12.41
CA ASN A 56 1.71 10.66 -13.22
C ASN A 56 3.09 10.84 -12.55
N PRO A 57 3.32 10.22 -11.38
CA PRO A 57 4.66 10.12 -10.82
C PRO A 57 5.61 9.35 -11.76
N PRO A 58 6.93 9.37 -11.52
CA PRO A 58 7.89 8.45 -12.14
C PRO A 58 7.49 6.99 -11.95
N THR A 59 8.08 6.12 -12.78
CA THR A 59 7.85 4.66 -12.74
C THR A 59 8.18 4.08 -11.37
N GLY A 60 7.67 2.88 -11.10
CA GLY A 60 7.90 2.21 -9.82
C GLY A 60 7.00 2.70 -8.68
N HIS A 61 6.33 3.85 -8.81
CA HIS A 61 5.56 4.44 -7.71
C HIS A 61 4.18 3.80 -7.49
N ARG A 62 3.87 3.49 -6.24
CA ARG A 62 2.64 2.82 -5.82
C ARG A 62 2.13 3.39 -4.49
N HIS A 63 0.86 3.13 -4.22
CA HIS A 63 0.31 3.32 -2.89
C HIS A 63 -0.56 2.13 -2.49
N ALA A 64 -0.47 1.78 -1.21
CA ALA A 64 -1.32 0.78 -0.60
C ALA A 64 -2.26 1.47 0.39
N HIS A 65 -3.56 1.33 0.14
CA HIS A 65 -4.58 1.76 1.09
C HIS A 65 -4.49 0.92 2.36
N LEU A 66 -4.68 1.55 3.51
CA LEU A 66 -4.64 0.85 4.79
C LEU A 66 -6.06 0.59 5.28
N GLN A 67 -6.30 -0.67 5.64
CA GLN A 67 -7.56 -1.11 6.24
C GLN A 67 -7.54 -0.79 7.74
N PRO A 68 -8.68 -0.35 8.32
CA PRO A 68 -8.79 -0.18 9.77
C PRO A 68 -8.43 -1.46 10.52
N LEU A 69 -7.75 -1.33 11.67
CA LEU A 69 -7.50 -2.49 12.55
C LEU A 69 -8.79 -3.09 13.12
N THR A 70 -9.80 -2.23 13.29
CA THR A 70 -11.13 -2.61 13.75
C THR A 70 -12.16 -1.83 12.96
N TYR A 71 -13.20 -2.53 12.51
CA TYR A 71 -14.32 -1.93 11.81
C TYR A 71 -15.43 -1.54 12.78
N PRO A 72 -16.12 -0.41 12.55
CA PRO A 72 -17.33 -0.11 13.29
C PRO A 72 -18.41 -1.16 13.02
N THR A 73 -19.13 -1.52 14.06
CA THR A 73 -20.31 -2.40 13.98
C THR A 73 -21.47 -1.71 13.26
N LYS A 74 -22.44 -2.49 12.78
CA LYS A 74 -23.65 -1.95 12.14
C LYS A 74 -24.43 -1.01 13.07
N ALA A 75 -24.45 -1.29 14.37
CA ALA A 75 -25.08 -0.43 15.36
C ALA A 75 -24.36 0.92 15.50
N GLU A 76 -23.02 0.93 15.56
CA GLU A 76 -22.22 2.16 15.63
C GLU A 76 -22.40 3.01 14.37
N ILE A 77 -22.44 2.40 13.18
CA ILE A 77 -22.70 3.10 11.93
C ILE A 77 -24.10 3.75 11.94
N GLN A 78 -25.12 3.05 12.44
CA GLN A 78 -26.49 3.60 12.50
C GLN A 78 -26.64 4.73 13.50
N GLN A 79 -25.86 4.72 14.58
CA GLN A 79 -25.97 5.69 15.68
C GLN A 79 -25.05 6.91 15.50
N SER A 80 -24.00 6.80 14.68
CA SER A 80 -23.05 7.88 14.44
C SER A 80 -23.32 8.59 13.10
N PRO A 81 -23.57 9.92 13.10
CA PRO A 81 -23.76 10.67 11.85
C PRO A 81 -22.48 10.81 11.03
N HIS A 82 -21.32 10.48 11.61
CA HIS A 82 -20.02 10.56 10.96
C HIS A 82 -19.60 9.24 10.29
N LEU A 83 -20.24 8.13 10.66
CA LEU A 83 -19.98 6.82 10.08
C LEU A 83 -21.01 6.52 8.98
N LYS A 84 -20.55 5.81 7.96
CA LYS A 84 -21.34 5.42 6.79
C LYS A 84 -21.05 3.97 6.44
N TYR A 85 -21.82 3.43 5.50
CA TYR A 85 -21.57 2.10 4.95
C TYR A 85 -20.12 1.93 4.46
N SER A 86 -19.52 2.99 3.93
CA SER A 86 -18.14 3.01 3.45
C SER A 86 -17.08 2.79 4.54
N ASP A 87 -17.43 2.90 5.82
CA ASP A 87 -16.56 2.57 6.95
C ASP A 87 -16.65 1.09 7.36
N SER A 88 -17.62 0.34 6.83
CA SER A 88 -17.88 -1.06 7.23
C SER A 88 -16.90 -2.06 6.60
N GLU A 89 -16.68 -3.16 7.30
CA GLU A 89 -15.92 -4.31 6.77
C GLU A 89 -16.55 -4.85 5.47
N ASP A 90 -17.89 -4.88 5.38
CA ASP A 90 -18.63 -5.33 4.21
C ASP A 90 -18.26 -4.50 2.96
N CYS A 91 -18.18 -3.18 3.08
CA CYS A 91 -17.77 -2.30 1.97
C CYS A 91 -16.32 -2.56 1.52
N TRP A 92 -15.41 -2.82 2.46
CA TRP A 92 -14.02 -3.16 2.15
C TRP A 92 -13.89 -4.49 1.42
N LYS A 93 -14.63 -5.52 1.88
CA LYS A 93 -14.70 -6.83 1.23
C LYS A 93 -15.24 -6.69 -0.19
N GLU A 94 -16.33 -5.95 -0.38
CA GLU A 94 -16.90 -5.72 -1.72
C GLU A 94 -15.93 -5.00 -2.65
N TRP A 95 -15.22 -3.99 -2.15
CA TRP A 95 -14.26 -3.22 -2.94
C TRP A 95 -13.03 -4.02 -3.35
N ALA A 96 -12.63 -5.00 -2.55
CA ALA A 96 -11.50 -5.89 -2.83
C ALA A 96 -11.82 -6.96 -3.91
N LEU A 97 -13.10 -7.23 -4.19
CA LEU A 97 -13.49 -8.25 -5.17
C LEU A 97 -13.16 -7.82 -6.62
N PRO A 98 -12.78 -8.76 -7.50
CA PRO A 98 -12.68 -8.51 -8.93
C PRO A 98 -14.01 -7.99 -9.48
N MET A 99 -13.97 -6.92 -10.28
CA MET A 99 -15.16 -6.19 -10.70
C MET A 99 -16.24 -7.07 -11.37
N GLY A 100 -17.45 -7.05 -10.82
CA GLY A 100 -18.69 -7.36 -11.52
C GLY A 100 -19.45 -6.07 -11.87
N SER A 101 -20.54 -6.17 -12.66
CA SER A 101 -21.35 -5.04 -13.17
C SER A 101 -22.10 -4.20 -12.11
N ARG A 102 -21.75 -4.30 -10.82
CA ARG A 102 -22.39 -3.54 -9.74
C ARG A 102 -21.72 -2.20 -9.52
N LYS A 103 -22.51 -1.21 -9.10
CA LYS A 103 -22.03 0.10 -8.67
C LYS A 103 -21.19 -0.08 -7.40
N ILE A 104 -19.87 0.08 -7.51
CA ILE A 104 -18.93 -0.08 -6.40
C ILE A 104 -19.04 1.14 -5.47
N THR A 105 -19.23 0.89 -4.18
CA THR A 105 -19.00 1.90 -3.14
C THR A 105 -17.54 1.82 -2.71
N TYR A 106 -16.85 2.96 -2.72
CA TYR A 106 -15.47 3.05 -2.28
C TYR A 106 -15.43 3.15 -0.75
N PRO A 107 -14.57 2.36 -0.08
CA PRO A 107 -14.38 2.50 1.35
C PRO A 107 -13.87 3.89 1.72
N THR A 108 -14.26 4.36 2.89
CA THR A 108 -13.71 5.58 3.49
C THR A 108 -12.37 5.23 4.11
N SER A 109 -11.36 5.00 3.27
CA SER A 109 -9.96 5.07 3.71
C SER A 109 -9.21 6.02 2.83
N ASP A 110 -8.71 7.03 3.52
CA ASP A 110 -7.88 8.06 2.95
C ASP A 110 -6.48 8.00 3.56
N SER A 111 -6.12 6.81 4.06
CA SER A 111 -4.84 6.51 4.65
C SER A 111 -4.06 5.55 3.76
N CYS A 112 -2.81 5.91 3.46
CA CYS A 112 -1.98 5.20 2.50
C CYS A 112 -0.53 5.11 2.98
N LEU A 113 0.13 4.00 2.65
CA LEU A 113 1.58 3.95 2.52
C LEU A 113 1.96 4.19 1.07
N PHE A 114 2.86 5.13 0.84
CA PHE A 114 3.43 5.42 -0.48
C PHE A 114 4.81 4.80 -0.58
N TYR A 115 5.08 4.17 -1.71
CA TYR A 115 6.32 3.45 -1.92
C TYR A 115 6.72 3.39 -3.39
N MET A 116 8.01 3.14 -3.64
CA MET A 116 8.54 2.83 -4.97
C MET A 116 9.06 1.40 -5.00
N VAL A 117 9.06 0.79 -6.18
CA VAL A 117 9.60 -0.56 -6.37
C VAL A 117 10.70 -0.54 -7.42
N ASP A 118 11.84 -1.14 -7.10
CA ASP A 118 12.91 -1.36 -8.07
C ASP A 118 12.76 -2.71 -8.81
N THR A 119 13.59 -2.90 -9.84
CA THR A 119 13.65 -4.12 -10.65
C THR A 119 14.13 -5.35 -9.87
N GLU A 120 14.60 -5.20 -8.62
CA GLU A 120 14.93 -6.29 -7.69
C GLU A 120 13.78 -6.60 -6.71
N ARG A 121 12.62 -5.95 -6.87
CA ARG A 121 11.45 -6.03 -5.97
C ARG A 121 11.80 -5.56 -4.54
N THR A 122 12.64 -4.54 -4.43
CA THR A 122 12.77 -3.75 -3.21
C THR A 122 11.70 -2.67 -3.19
N ALA A 123 10.84 -2.71 -2.17
CA ALA A 123 9.88 -1.65 -1.89
C ALA A 123 10.50 -0.58 -0.97
N TYR A 124 10.66 0.63 -1.48
CA TYR A 124 11.12 1.81 -0.74
C TYR A 124 9.91 2.57 -0.22
N VAL A 125 9.49 2.30 1.02
CA VAL A 125 8.35 2.98 1.66
C VAL A 125 8.81 4.32 2.21
N PHE A 126 8.27 5.39 1.65
CA PHE A 126 8.81 6.73 1.86
C PHE A 126 7.84 7.71 2.52
N HIS A 127 6.54 7.43 2.51
CA HIS A 127 5.55 8.29 3.16
C HIS A 127 4.38 7.50 3.74
N TYR A 128 3.89 7.96 4.88
CA TYR A 128 2.62 7.54 5.45
C TYR A 128 1.70 8.75 5.50
N GLN A 129 0.57 8.65 4.82
CA GLN A 129 -0.49 9.64 4.94
C GLN A 129 -1.61 9.06 5.81
N ALA A 130 -1.87 9.67 6.95
CA ALA A 130 -2.87 9.19 7.91
C ALA A 130 -4.32 9.46 7.47
N SER A 131 -4.54 10.50 6.66
CA SER A 131 -5.83 10.92 6.12
C SER A 131 -5.58 11.89 4.96
N GLY A 132 -6.53 12.08 4.05
CA GLY A 132 -6.32 13.02 2.93
C GLY A 132 -5.41 12.49 1.83
N SER A 133 -5.10 11.21 1.74
CA SER A 133 -4.22 10.62 0.71
C SER A 133 -4.54 11.05 -0.72
N HIS A 134 -5.81 11.08 -1.11
CA HIS A 134 -6.19 11.48 -2.46
C HIS A 134 -5.94 12.97 -2.74
N ASP A 135 -6.11 13.81 -1.71
CA ASP A 135 -5.86 15.24 -1.83
C ASP A 135 -4.37 15.56 -1.70
N PHE A 136 -3.66 14.85 -0.83
CA PHE A 136 -2.20 14.92 -0.71
C PHE A 136 -1.52 14.60 -2.03
N MET A 137 -1.98 13.56 -2.75
CA MET A 137 -1.45 13.22 -4.08
C MET A 137 -1.59 14.33 -5.12
N LYS A 138 -2.44 15.34 -4.91
CA LYS A 138 -2.61 16.49 -5.81
C LYS A 138 -1.69 17.67 -5.46
N THR A 139 -0.93 17.58 -4.37
CA THR A 139 -0.12 18.69 -3.86
C THR A 139 1.26 18.74 -4.51
N THR A 140 1.86 19.93 -4.53
CA THR A 140 3.27 20.11 -4.92
C THR A 140 4.21 19.32 -4.00
N ASP A 141 3.94 19.30 -2.69
CA ASP A 141 4.75 18.56 -1.71
C ASP A 141 4.86 17.07 -2.06
N PHE A 142 3.76 16.46 -2.51
CA PHE A 142 3.79 15.08 -2.95
C PHE A 142 4.65 14.90 -4.20
N HIS A 143 4.52 15.77 -5.20
CA HIS A 143 5.35 15.69 -6.42
C HIS A 143 6.83 15.83 -6.09
N GLU A 144 7.20 16.82 -5.28
CA GLU A 144 8.59 17.08 -4.88
C GLU A 144 9.16 15.89 -4.10
N LEU A 145 8.38 15.32 -3.18
CA LEU A 145 8.77 14.14 -2.43
C LEU A 145 9.04 12.96 -3.38
N VAL A 146 8.12 12.68 -4.30
CA VAL A 146 8.27 11.60 -5.28
C VAL A 146 9.51 11.79 -6.15
N HIS A 147 9.74 12.99 -6.68
CA HIS A 147 10.95 13.25 -7.48
C HIS A 147 12.22 13.06 -6.68
N LYS A 148 12.25 13.59 -5.44
CA LYS A 148 13.38 13.43 -4.53
C LYS A 148 13.70 11.96 -4.26
N ILE A 149 12.69 11.14 -3.98
CA ILE A 149 12.92 9.72 -3.71
C ILE A 149 13.35 8.98 -4.98
N SER A 150 12.79 9.32 -6.13
CA SER A 150 13.20 8.73 -7.41
C SER A 150 14.68 8.99 -7.68
N SER A 151 15.14 10.23 -7.50
CA SER A 151 16.55 10.59 -7.63
C SER A 151 17.43 9.84 -6.62
N MET A 152 16.98 9.68 -5.37
CA MET A 152 17.75 8.92 -4.37
C MET A 152 17.91 7.44 -4.75
N VAL A 153 16.92 6.83 -5.39
CA VAL A 153 17.00 5.43 -5.87
C VAL A 153 17.97 5.34 -7.06
N ASP A 154 17.87 6.28 -8.00
CA ASP A 154 18.76 6.37 -9.17
C ASP A 154 20.23 6.59 -8.75
N ASP A 155 20.48 7.54 -7.83
CA ASP A 155 21.81 7.83 -7.26
C ASP A 155 22.42 6.61 -6.54
N ALA A 156 21.58 5.71 -6.02
CA ALA A 156 22.00 4.45 -5.41
C ALA A 156 22.29 3.34 -6.44
N GLY A 157 22.19 3.64 -7.74
CA GLY A 157 22.38 2.70 -8.85
C GLY A 157 21.27 1.67 -8.97
N LYS A 158 20.07 1.99 -8.49
CA LYS A 158 18.88 1.12 -8.53
C LYS A 158 17.92 1.60 -9.61
N PHE A 159 17.34 0.65 -10.33
CA PHE A 159 16.43 0.92 -11.44
C PHE A 159 14.99 0.70 -10.99
N LEU A 160 14.12 1.70 -11.18
CA LEU A 160 12.70 1.61 -10.85
C LEU A 160 11.98 0.66 -11.82
N MET A 161 11.02 -0.10 -11.29
CA MET A 161 10.20 -1.03 -12.07
C MET A 161 9.21 -0.28 -12.97
N ASP A 162 9.19 -0.62 -14.26
CA ASP A 162 8.30 0.01 -15.23
C ASP A 162 6.82 -0.33 -15.00
N TRP A 163 5.94 0.58 -15.45
CA TRP A 163 4.49 0.48 -15.21
C TRP A 163 3.86 -0.80 -15.72
N ASP A 164 4.38 -1.35 -16.81
CA ASP A 164 3.92 -2.61 -17.40
C ASP A 164 4.31 -3.81 -16.53
N GLU A 165 5.35 -3.74 -15.71
CA GLU A 165 5.77 -4.83 -14.83
C GLU A 165 5.03 -4.87 -13.48
N HIS A 166 4.31 -3.80 -13.12
CA HIS A 166 3.66 -3.65 -11.82
C HIS A 166 2.62 -4.72 -11.50
N HIS A 167 1.95 -5.27 -12.52
CA HIS A 167 1.00 -6.36 -12.34
C HIS A 167 1.70 -7.69 -11.98
N THR A 168 3.02 -7.74 -12.10
CA THR A 168 3.81 -8.95 -11.86
C THR A 168 4.37 -9.06 -10.45
N LEU A 169 4.11 -8.10 -9.55
CA LEU A 169 4.71 -8.01 -8.20
C LEU A 169 4.48 -9.24 -7.32
N PHE A 170 3.42 -10.01 -7.57
CA PHE A 170 3.12 -11.24 -6.84
C PHE A 170 3.00 -12.44 -7.80
N ASN A 171 3.69 -12.38 -8.95
CA ASN A 171 3.79 -13.50 -9.87
C ASN A 171 4.82 -14.53 -9.42
N LYS A 172 4.71 -15.74 -9.97
CA LYS A 172 5.62 -16.88 -9.72
C LYS A 172 7.11 -16.55 -9.90
N LYS A 173 7.47 -15.58 -10.77
CA LYS A 173 8.87 -15.14 -10.98
C LYS A 173 9.54 -14.62 -9.69
N TRP A 174 8.73 -14.17 -8.73
CA TRP A 174 9.17 -13.64 -7.44
C TRP A 174 9.07 -14.64 -6.30
N LEU A 175 8.61 -15.87 -6.53
CA LEU A 175 8.62 -16.86 -5.47
C LEU A 175 10.06 -17.16 -5.04
N GLU A 176 10.28 -17.29 -3.73
CA GLU A 176 11.48 -17.95 -3.23
C GLU A 176 11.45 -19.37 -3.81
N SER A 177 12.53 -19.77 -4.49
CA SER A 177 12.67 -21.16 -4.93
C SER A 177 12.61 -22.05 -3.69
N GLU A 178 11.74 -23.07 -3.69
CA GLU A 178 11.83 -24.14 -2.70
C GLU A 178 13.29 -24.60 -2.67
N GLN A 179 13.96 -24.36 -1.55
CA GLN A 179 15.28 -24.92 -1.34
C GLN A 179 15.08 -26.43 -1.25
N ASN A 180 15.47 -27.14 -2.30
CA ASN A 180 15.70 -28.58 -2.26
C ASN A 180 16.66 -28.94 -1.12
#